data_AF-A0A7S0QYL2-F1
#
_entry.id   AF-A0A7S0QYL2-F1
#
_cell.length_a   1.000
_cell.length_b   1.000
_cell.length_c   1.000
_cell.angle_alpha   90.00
_cell.angle_beta   90.00
_cell.angle_gamma   90.00
#
_symmetry.space_group_name_H-M   'P 1'
#
loop_
_entity.id
_entity.type
_entity.pdbx_description
1 polymer ?
#
loop_
_entity_poly.entity_id
_entity_poly.type
_entity_poly.pdbx_seq_one_letter_code
_entity_poly.pdbx_strand_id
1 'polypeptide(L)'
;DGSGVLVVRIKPPLQDRSSNGTFLNLGYVGSYITEYNAILELSSSREPETPVLRSILQPAHDIPGDYETNGYDPTVPINRSQREAVDNLQDALEKIQGPPGTGKSTTIFHIITARLPTQERVLVTCDRNVAVESIAQKLAPFVGDKMLVVGNLHKIGPTAKE
;
A
#
# COMPACT_ATOMS: atom_id res chain seq x y z
N ASP A 1 -23.33 -31.56 -6.37
CA ASP A 1 -23.82 -31.66 -4.98
C ASP A 1 -22.78 -31.10 -4.03
N GLY A 2 -23.04 -29.95 -3.40
CA GLY A 2 -22.02 -29.29 -2.57
C GLY A 2 -22.44 -27.98 -1.91
N SER A 3 -23.73 -27.81 -1.59
CA SER A 3 -24.20 -26.71 -0.75
C SER A 3 -23.76 -26.95 0.69
N GLY A 4 -22.53 -26.55 1.01
CA GLY A 4 -21.99 -26.59 2.37
C GLY A 4 -22.81 -25.71 3.30
N VAL A 5 -23.60 -26.33 4.17
CA VAL A 5 -24.33 -25.63 5.24
C VAL A 5 -23.31 -25.15 6.27
N LEU A 6 -23.18 -23.83 6.43
CA LEU A 6 -22.35 -23.23 7.49
C LEU A 6 -23.08 -23.37 8.83
N VAL A 7 -22.62 -24.29 9.68
CA VAL A 7 -23.15 -24.47 11.04
C VAL A 7 -22.39 -23.57 12.02
N VAL A 8 -23.04 -22.52 12.52
CA VAL A 8 -22.48 -21.62 13.53
C VAL A 8 -23.00 -22.03 14.92
N ARG A 9 -22.09 -22.36 15.86
CA ARG A 9 -22.44 -22.60 17.27
C ARG A 9 -22.30 -21.31 18.08
N ILE A 10 -23.37 -20.92 18.75
CA ILE A 10 -23.43 -19.73 19.60
C ILE A 10 -23.33 -20.18 21.06
N LYS A 11 -22.55 -19.45 21.86
CA LYS A 11 -22.45 -19.63 23.31
C LYS A 11 -22.61 -18.29 24.04
N PRO A 12 -23.37 -18.24 25.15
CA PRO A 12 -24.18 -19.32 25.71
C PRO A 12 -25.36 -19.70 24.78
N PRO A 13 -25.91 -20.92 24.89
CA PRO A 13 -27.04 -21.34 24.07
C PRO A 13 -28.22 -20.39 24.29
N LEU A 14 -28.95 -20.06 23.21
CA LEU A 14 -30.19 -19.29 23.31
C LEU A 14 -31.13 -20.02 24.28
N GLN A 15 -31.56 -19.32 25.32
CA GLN A 15 -32.32 -19.91 26.42
C GLN A 15 -33.74 -20.32 26.01
N ASP A 16 -34.23 -19.81 24.88
CA ASP A 16 -35.55 -20.11 24.33
C ASP A 16 -35.42 -20.64 22.90
N ARG A 17 -36.03 -21.80 22.62
CA ARG A 17 -36.06 -22.40 21.27
C ARG A 17 -37.06 -21.71 20.33
N SER A 18 -37.92 -20.83 20.86
CA SER A 18 -38.88 -20.04 20.10
C SER A 18 -38.41 -18.61 19.80
N SER A 19 -37.25 -18.20 20.34
CA SER A 19 -36.68 -16.89 20.03
C SER A 19 -36.10 -16.87 18.62
N ASN A 20 -36.73 -16.13 17.71
CA ASN A 20 -36.12 -15.78 16.42
C ASN A 20 -35.01 -14.76 16.67
N GLY A 21 -33.75 -15.22 16.64
CA GLY A 21 -32.59 -14.34 16.67
C GLY A 21 -32.35 -13.74 15.29
N THR A 22 -32.28 -12.41 15.19
CA THR A 22 -31.82 -11.74 13.96
C THR A 22 -30.31 -11.85 13.85
N PHE A 23 -29.83 -12.59 12.85
CA PHE A 23 -28.41 -12.67 12.53
C PHE A 23 -28.05 -11.55 11.55
N LEU A 24 -27.27 -10.59 12.01
CA LEU A 24 -26.66 -9.59 11.14
C LEU A 24 -25.29 -10.12 10.70
N ASN A 25 -25.23 -10.74 9.52
CA ASN A 25 -23.95 -11.07 8.89
C ASN A 25 -23.35 -9.78 8.34
N LEU A 26 -22.48 -9.15 9.13
CA LEU A 26 -21.81 -7.91 8.75
C LEU A 26 -20.67 -8.11 7.74
N GLY A 27 -20.41 -9.34 7.28
CA GLY A 27 -19.28 -9.63 6.41
C GLY A 27 -17.93 -9.36 7.07
N TYR A 28 -16.92 -9.00 6.27
CA TYR A 28 -15.60 -8.60 6.77
C TYR A 28 -15.61 -7.15 7.23
N VAL A 29 -15.90 -6.91 8.51
CA VAL A 29 -15.84 -5.57 9.13
C VAL A 29 -14.40 -5.14 9.45
N GLY A 30 -13.43 -6.03 9.27
CA GLY A 30 -12.03 -5.78 9.64
C GLY A 30 -11.41 -4.56 8.95
N SER A 31 -11.69 -4.33 7.67
CA SER A 31 -11.22 -3.14 6.95
C SER A 31 -11.82 -1.87 7.53
N TYR A 32 -13.13 -1.84 7.79
CA TYR A 32 -13.80 -0.70 8.41
C TYR A 32 -13.26 -0.37 9.80
N ILE A 33 -13.00 -1.38 10.64
CA ILE A 33 -12.41 -1.17 11.96
C ILE A 33 -10.98 -0.63 11.82
N THR A 34 -10.21 -1.13 10.85
CA THR A 34 -8.83 -0.66 10.59
C THR A 34 -8.82 0.80 10.12
N GLU A 35 -9.68 1.15 9.16
CA GLU A 35 -9.85 2.52 8.66
C GLU A 35 -10.32 3.46 9.77
N TYR A 36 -11.30 3.04 10.57
CA TYR A 36 -11.79 3.82 11.71
C TYR A 36 -10.69 4.07 12.74
N ASN A 37 -9.93 3.04 13.10
CA ASN A 37 -8.79 3.18 14.03
C ASN A 37 -7.71 4.11 13.47
N ALA A 38 -7.40 4.02 12.17
CA ALA A 38 -6.46 4.93 11.53
C ALA A 38 -6.95 6.39 11.63
N ILE A 39 -8.24 6.66 11.38
CA ILE A 39 -8.81 8.02 11.52
C ILE A 39 -8.73 8.49 12.98
N LEU A 40 -9.05 7.63 13.95
CA LEU A 40 -8.95 7.98 15.37
C LEU A 40 -7.51 8.34 15.76
N GLU A 41 -6.54 7.53 15.35
CA GLU A 41 -5.12 7.77 15.56
C GLU A 41 -4.72 9.13 14.97
N LEU A 42 -5.07 9.38 13.71
CA LEU A 42 -4.84 10.66 13.03
C LEU A 42 -5.45 11.86 13.76
N SER A 43 -6.66 11.72 14.30
CA SER A 43 -7.36 12.79 15.04
C SER A 43 -6.78 13.07 16.43
N SER A 44 -6.10 12.08 17.03
CA SER A 44 -5.54 12.18 18.37
C SER A 44 -4.13 12.79 18.40
N SER A 45 -3.44 12.79 17.25
CA SER A 45 -2.10 13.34 17.11
C SER A 45 -2.13 14.87 17.12
N ARG A 46 -1.43 15.47 18.11
CA ARG A 46 -1.41 16.94 18.31
C ARG A 46 -0.67 17.70 17.21
N GLU A 47 0.25 17.04 16.52
CA GLU A 47 0.76 17.47 15.22
C GLU A 47 0.83 16.25 14.30
N PRO A 48 0.55 16.40 13.00
CA PRO A 48 0.80 15.30 12.07
C PRO A 48 2.31 15.09 11.99
N GLU A 49 2.80 13.94 12.46
CA GLU A 49 4.24 13.71 12.64
C GLU A 49 5.02 13.65 11.33
N THR A 50 4.37 13.32 10.20
CA THR A 50 5.05 13.13 8.92
C THR A 50 4.70 14.22 7.89
N PRO A 51 5.65 14.62 7.02
CA PRO A 51 5.40 15.55 5.91
C PRO A 51 4.20 15.14 5.05
N VAL A 52 4.09 13.85 4.70
CA VAL A 52 2.98 13.30 3.91
C VAL A 52 1.63 13.55 4.58
N LEU A 53 1.53 13.28 5.88
CA LEU A 53 0.27 13.45 6.60
C LEU A 53 -0.11 14.93 6.73
N ARG A 54 0.88 15.81 6.94
CA ARG A 54 0.66 17.26 6.93
C ARG A 54 0.14 17.71 5.55
N SER A 55 0.70 17.24 4.44
CA SER A 55 0.23 17.57 3.09
C SER A 55 -1.22 17.14 2.85
N ILE A 56 -1.62 15.98 3.39
CA ILE A 56 -3.00 15.48 3.29
C ILE A 56 -3.96 16.34 4.13
N LEU A 57 -3.57 16.72 5.35
CA LEU A 57 -4.42 17.47 6.28
C LEU A 57 -4.45 18.98 6.00
N GLN A 58 -3.44 19.51 5.30
CA GLN A 58 -3.30 20.92 4.95
C GLN A 58 -3.11 21.10 3.44
N PRO A 59 -4.09 20.72 2.61
CA PRO A 59 -3.95 20.67 1.14
C PRO A 59 -3.76 22.05 0.47
N ALA A 60 -3.79 23.14 1.24
CA ALA A 60 -3.51 24.48 0.76
C ALA A 60 -2.01 24.83 0.76
N HIS A 61 -1.16 23.97 1.31
CA HIS A 61 0.27 24.20 1.40
C HIS A 61 1.04 22.98 0.92
N ASP A 62 1.93 23.21 -0.04
CA ASP A 62 2.90 22.21 -0.46
C ASP A 62 3.99 22.10 0.60
N ILE A 63 4.35 20.86 0.93
CA ILE A 63 5.37 20.55 1.92
C ILE A 63 6.50 19.89 1.14
N PRO A 64 7.74 20.38 1.23
CA PRO A 64 8.85 19.77 0.50
C PRO A 64 9.03 18.29 0.86
N GLY A 65 9.25 17.47 -0.15
CA GLY A 65 9.61 16.06 0.00
C GLY A 65 11.09 15.89 0.31
N ASP A 66 11.42 14.76 0.93
CA ASP A 66 12.81 14.37 1.18
C ASP A 66 13.32 13.54 0.00
N TYR A 67 14.04 14.19 -0.91
CA TYR A 67 14.53 13.58 -2.15
C TYR A 67 16.03 13.82 -2.36
N GLU A 68 16.73 12.76 -2.78
CA GLU A 68 18.12 12.78 -3.22
C GLU A 68 18.22 12.69 -4.75
N THR A 69 19.34 13.14 -5.32
CA THR A 69 19.60 12.95 -6.77
C THR A 69 20.62 11.84 -6.96
N ASN A 70 20.11 10.60 -7.00
CA ASN A 70 20.91 9.42 -7.27
C ASN A 70 20.93 9.12 -8.77
N GLY A 71 21.94 8.37 -9.22
CA GLY A 71 22.04 7.95 -10.62
C GLY A 71 20.95 6.96 -11.01
N TYR A 72 20.58 6.94 -12.29
CA TYR A 72 19.67 5.93 -12.83
C TYR A 72 20.43 4.62 -13.09
N ASP A 73 19.82 3.48 -12.74
CA ASP A 73 20.36 2.18 -13.12
C ASP A 73 20.27 1.99 -14.66
N PRO A 74 21.39 1.79 -15.36
CA PRO A 74 21.41 1.69 -16.82
C PRO A 74 20.77 0.41 -17.37
N THR A 75 20.53 -0.59 -16.52
CA THR A 75 19.91 -1.87 -16.91
C THR A 75 18.39 -1.81 -16.95
N VAL A 76 17.78 -0.78 -16.34
CA VAL A 76 16.33 -0.56 -16.35
C VAL A 76 15.98 0.64 -17.23
N PRO A 77 15.42 0.42 -18.45
CA PRO A 77 15.13 1.50 -19.37
C PRO A 77 14.08 2.47 -18.83
N ILE A 78 14.36 3.76 -18.97
CA ILE A 78 13.44 4.85 -18.64
C ILE A 78 13.17 5.71 -19.87
N ASN A 79 11.91 5.99 -20.15
CA ASN A 79 11.54 6.91 -21.23
C ASN A 79 11.52 8.37 -20.73
N ARG A 80 11.36 9.31 -21.67
CA ARG A 80 11.37 10.75 -21.37
C ARG A 80 10.33 11.17 -20.33
N SER A 81 9.06 10.75 -20.49
CA SER A 81 7.99 11.18 -19.58
C SER A 81 8.12 10.58 -18.18
N GLN A 82 8.64 9.35 -18.08
CA GLN A 82 8.96 8.73 -16.79
C GLN A 82 10.12 9.46 -16.11
N ARG A 83 11.18 9.80 -16.85
CA ARG A 83 12.31 10.57 -16.33
C ARG A 83 11.87 11.94 -15.83
N GLU A 84 11.10 12.67 -16.64
CA GLU A 84 10.54 13.97 -16.23
C GLU A 84 9.69 13.84 -14.96
N ALA A 85 8.87 12.78 -14.83
CA ALA A 85 8.08 12.56 -13.62
C ALA A 85 8.93 12.24 -12.37
N VAL A 86 10.08 11.58 -12.53
CA VAL A 86 10.99 11.22 -11.42
C VAL A 86 11.87 12.42 -11.02
N ASP A 87 12.42 13.12 -12.01
CA ASP A 87 13.34 14.26 -11.80
C ASP A 87 12.60 15.48 -11.22
N ASN A 88 11.31 15.64 -11.52
CA ASN A 88 10.51 16.78 -11.06
C ASN A 88 9.83 16.55 -9.69
N LEU A 89 10.09 15.45 -8.99
CA LEU A 89 9.59 15.26 -7.62
C LEU A 89 10.16 16.33 -6.69
N GLN A 90 9.27 17.07 -6.02
CA GLN A 90 9.61 18.19 -5.14
C GLN A 90 8.85 18.16 -3.82
N ASP A 91 7.60 17.71 -3.83
CA ASP A 91 6.70 17.79 -2.67
C ASP A 91 6.56 16.44 -1.97
N ALA A 92 6.19 16.44 -0.69
CA ALA A 92 6.00 15.24 0.11
C ALA A 92 4.77 14.42 -0.36
N LEU A 93 3.85 15.05 -1.08
CA LEU A 93 2.69 14.39 -1.69
C LEU A 93 2.65 14.69 -3.19
N GLU A 94 2.97 13.66 -3.98
CA GLU A 94 3.09 13.77 -5.43
C GLU A 94 2.09 12.87 -6.13
N LYS A 95 1.49 13.37 -7.22
CA LYS A 95 0.53 12.61 -8.01
C LYS A 95 1.04 12.38 -9.42
N ILE A 96 1.50 11.15 -9.67
CA ILE A 96 1.89 10.71 -11.01
C ILE A 96 0.75 9.93 -11.65
N GLN A 97 0.27 10.39 -12.80
CA GLN A 97 -0.76 9.71 -13.58
C GLN A 97 -0.17 9.06 -14.84
N GLY A 98 -0.44 7.77 -15.03
CA GLY A 98 -0.02 7.03 -16.21
C GLY A 98 -1.15 6.14 -16.75
N PRO A 99 -1.52 6.26 -18.04
CA PRO A 99 -2.48 5.36 -18.69
C PRO A 99 -2.13 3.86 -18.51
N PRO A 100 -3.07 2.94 -18.78
CA PRO A 100 -2.77 1.51 -18.78
C PRO A 100 -1.56 1.19 -19.69
N GLY A 101 -0.63 0.36 -19.21
CA GLY A 101 0.55 -0.06 -19.99
C GLY A 101 1.73 0.92 -20.01
N THR A 102 1.66 2.12 -19.43
CA THR A 102 2.75 3.13 -19.51
C THR A 102 3.92 2.92 -18.54
N GLY A 103 4.07 1.71 -18.00
CA GLY A 103 5.22 1.37 -17.16
C GLY A 103 5.22 2.02 -15.77
N LYS A 104 4.06 2.21 -15.13
CA LYS A 104 3.96 2.77 -13.75
C LYS A 104 4.90 2.09 -12.74
N SER A 105 5.01 0.76 -12.77
CA SER A 105 5.94 0.05 -11.89
C SER A 105 7.42 0.32 -12.21
N THR A 106 7.75 0.70 -13.46
CA THR A 106 9.10 1.20 -13.81
C THR A 106 9.32 2.59 -13.23
N THR A 107 8.32 3.48 -13.29
CA THR A 107 8.41 4.78 -12.62
C THR A 107 8.63 4.61 -11.12
N ILE A 108 7.86 3.75 -10.45
CA ILE A 108 8.04 3.46 -9.01
C ILE A 108 9.46 2.97 -8.72
N PHE A 109 9.98 2.03 -9.52
CA PHE A 109 11.36 1.56 -9.39
C PHE A 109 12.37 2.72 -9.40
N HIS A 110 12.26 3.64 -10.35
CA HIS A 110 13.17 4.78 -10.46
C HIS A 110 12.98 5.80 -9.34
N ILE A 111 11.76 6.02 -8.84
CA ILE A 111 11.56 6.87 -7.66
C ILE A 111 12.34 6.30 -6.48
N ILE A 112 12.17 5.01 -6.21
CA ILE A 112 12.81 4.34 -5.07
C ILE A 112 14.34 4.35 -5.18
N THR A 113 14.87 4.06 -6.38
CA THR A 113 16.32 3.87 -6.56
C THR A 113 17.08 5.16 -6.87
N ALA A 114 16.44 6.13 -7.55
CA ALA A 114 17.09 7.36 -8.01
C ALA A 114 16.72 8.60 -7.19
N ARG A 115 15.62 8.59 -6.43
CA ARG A 115 15.13 9.79 -5.72
C ARG A 115 14.97 9.66 -4.21
N LEU A 116 14.84 8.46 -3.65
CA LEU A 116 14.69 8.31 -2.20
C LEU A 116 16.04 8.13 -1.49
N PRO A 117 16.19 8.60 -0.24
CA PRO A 117 17.40 8.40 0.54
C PRO A 117 17.75 6.92 0.76
N THR A 118 19.02 6.58 0.54
CA THR A 118 19.47 5.16 0.53
C THR A 118 19.43 4.45 1.89
N GLN A 119 19.39 5.18 3.00
CA GLN A 119 19.34 4.63 4.35
C GLN A 119 17.93 4.56 4.95
N GLU A 120 16.92 5.02 4.21
CA GLU A 120 15.54 5.08 4.69
C GLU A 120 14.74 3.83 4.30
N ARG A 121 13.70 3.56 5.09
CA ARG A 121 12.76 2.45 4.83
C ARG A 121 11.61 2.94 3.97
N VAL A 122 11.40 2.28 2.84
CA VAL A 122 10.32 2.60 1.90
C VAL A 122 9.14 1.65 2.08
N LEU A 123 7.97 2.18 2.39
CA LEU A 123 6.71 1.43 2.36
C LEU A 123 6.02 1.61 1.01
N VAL A 124 5.82 0.51 0.29
CA VAL A 124 5.05 0.49 -0.96
C VAL A 124 3.72 -0.24 -0.73
N THR A 125 2.61 0.45 -0.97
CA THR A 125 1.26 -0.12 -0.85
C THR A 125 0.56 -0.17 -2.21
N CYS A 126 -0.27 -1.19 -2.43
CA CYS A 126 -1.07 -1.33 -3.65
C CYS A 126 -2.47 -1.85 -3.32
N ASP A 127 -3.44 -1.57 -4.19
CA ASP A 127 -4.81 -2.07 -4.08
C ASP A 127 -4.93 -3.57 -4.38
N ARG A 128 -4.03 -4.12 -5.21
CA ARG A 128 -4.07 -5.51 -5.68
C ARG A 128 -2.73 -6.21 -5.50
N ASN A 129 -2.76 -7.46 -5.05
CA ASN A 129 -1.56 -8.30 -4.89
C ASN A 129 -0.75 -8.48 -6.18
N VAL A 130 -1.40 -8.48 -7.35
CA VAL A 130 -0.71 -8.57 -8.64
C VAL A 130 0.16 -7.34 -8.91
N ALA A 131 -0.26 -6.16 -8.44
CA ALA A 131 0.56 -4.95 -8.53
C ALA A 131 1.76 -5.01 -7.57
N VAL A 132 1.57 -5.54 -6.36
CA VAL A 132 2.67 -5.80 -5.41
C VAL A 132 3.70 -6.73 -6.03
N GLU A 133 3.28 -7.87 -6.59
CA GLU A 133 4.17 -8.81 -7.28
C GLU A 133 4.93 -8.14 -8.43
N SER A 134 4.25 -7.32 -9.25
CA SER A 134 4.91 -6.62 -10.36
C SER A 134 5.99 -5.63 -9.91
N ILE A 135 5.82 -4.99 -8.75
CA ILE A 135 6.82 -4.09 -8.17
C ILE A 135 7.94 -4.91 -7.52
N ALA A 136 7.60 -5.96 -6.78
CA ALA A 136 8.57 -6.87 -6.15
C ALA A 136 9.51 -7.49 -7.19
N GLN A 137 8.99 -7.98 -8.32
CA GLN A 137 9.79 -8.50 -9.44
C GLN A 137 10.81 -7.49 -9.99
N LYS A 138 10.48 -6.20 -9.97
CA LYS A 138 11.38 -5.15 -10.45
C LYS A 138 12.43 -4.77 -9.42
N LEU A 139 12.08 -4.77 -8.13
CA LEU A 139 12.98 -4.35 -7.06
C LEU A 139 13.89 -5.48 -6.59
N ALA A 140 13.39 -6.73 -6.53
CA ALA A 140 14.11 -7.89 -5.97
C ALA A 140 15.56 -8.03 -6.48
N PRO A 141 15.86 -7.85 -7.79
CA PRO A 141 17.24 -7.95 -8.29
C PRO A 141 18.21 -6.90 -7.72
N PHE A 142 17.70 -5.80 -7.16
CA PHE A 142 18.47 -4.64 -6.72
C PHE A 142 18.52 -4.49 -5.20
N VAL A 143 17.50 -4.98 -4.50
CA VAL A 143 17.38 -4.81 -3.04
C VAL A 143 17.80 -6.06 -2.26
N GLY A 144 17.91 -7.22 -2.91
CA GLY A 144 18.31 -8.47 -2.27
C GLY A 144 17.38 -8.85 -1.11
N ASP A 145 17.98 -9.15 0.06
CA ASP A 145 17.30 -9.55 1.29
C ASP A 145 16.65 -8.38 2.07
N LYS A 146 16.70 -7.16 1.54
CA LYS A 146 16.15 -5.95 2.19
C LYS A 146 14.68 -5.70 1.87
N MET A 147 14.01 -6.60 1.16
CA MET A 147 12.59 -6.49 0.84
C MET A 147 11.77 -7.39 1.75
N LEU A 148 10.70 -6.84 2.33
CA LEU A 148 9.69 -7.60 3.07
C LEU A 148 8.32 -7.29 2.47
N VAL A 149 7.60 -8.33 2.06
CA VAL A 149 6.21 -8.20 1.62
C VAL A 149 5.26 -8.82 2.64
N VAL A 150 4.28 -8.05 3.08
CA VAL A 150 3.28 -8.48 4.05
C VAL A 150 1.96 -8.77 3.33
N GLY A 151 1.43 -9.98 3.50
CA GLY A 151 0.14 -10.36 2.91
C GLY A 151 -0.24 -11.80 3.17
N ASN A 152 -1.41 -12.20 2.69
CA ASN A 152 -1.84 -13.60 2.76
C ASN A 152 -0.96 -14.45 1.81
N LEU A 153 -0.20 -15.39 2.37
CA LEU A 153 0.72 -16.28 1.65
C LEU A 153 0.08 -17.06 0.49
N HIS A 154 -1.23 -17.32 0.54
CA HIS A 154 -1.94 -18.00 -0.55
C HIS A 154 -2.34 -17.06 -1.69
N LYS A 155 -2.26 -15.74 -1.48
CA LYS A 155 -2.72 -14.73 -2.43
C LYS A 155 -1.61 -13.82 -2.99
N ILE A 156 -0.44 -13.79 -2.37
CA ILE A 156 0.73 -13.06 -2.88
C ILE A 156 1.48 -13.90 -3.93
N GLY A 157 2.14 -13.22 -4.86
CA GLY A 157 2.91 -13.87 -5.93
C GLY A 157 4.19 -14.54 -5.42
N PRO A 158 4.91 -15.28 -6.28
CA PRO A 158 6.10 -16.03 -5.88
C PRO A 158 7.24 -15.13 -5.41
N THR A 159 7.56 -14.05 -6.14
CA THR A 159 8.66 -13.15 -5.78
C THR A 159 8.38 -12.42 -4.48
N ALA A 160 7.11 -12.08 -4.24
CA ALA A 160 6.67 -11.46 -2.99
C ALA A 160 6.71 -12.41 -1.77
N LYS A 161 7.02 -13.70 -1.92
CA LYS A 161 7.14 -14.64 -0.79
C LYS A 161 8.58 -14.87 -0.34
N GLU A 162 9.52 -14.56 -1.21
CA GLU A 162 10.96 -14.67 -0.96
C GLU A 162 11.40 -13.52 -0.06
#